data_AF-A0A2S3R8G9-F1
#
_entry.id   AF-A0A2S3R8G9-F1
#
_cell.length_a   1.000
_cell.length_b   1.000
_cell.length_c   1.000
_cell.angle_alpha   90.00
_cell.angle_beta   90.00
_cell.angle_gamma   90.00
#
_symmetry.space_group_name_H-M   'P 1'
#
loop_
_entity.id
_entity.type
_entity.pdbx_description
1 polymer ?
#
loop_
_entity_poly.entity_id
_entity_poly.type
_entity_poly.pdbx_seq_one_letter_code
_entity_poly.pdbx_strand_id
1 'polypeptide(L)'
;MRNLSVDAIPQELEKHFMYEASLLAPFWRDMFQLCLTFGLRNSEARELQASHIDLKSNMIILTDSKQLRSHVTKATNKMIDASWLKEGRKFLRSAINNDLAPLFVRMCTDLKQLEALADEYDLLAEYKQARQQHRESNLKTYQALALKTAPKARRVDFSRYPAIKKMLKARCDRYENLGGFLFPACELKSNRASSFSPVTRQSVYRVIAAIRSNLETKANKFKELLEGIRLGLHSARKSAVQRVANALDIMSASLFIGHGNGSGDIATTQRYLDRSERRLTEISQKLADMQTPTLS
;
A
#
# COMPACT_ATOMS: atom_id res chain seq x y z
N MET A 1 -17.79 26.28 8.28
CA MET A 1 -17.20 25.29 7.34
C MET A 1 -17.33 23.92 7.98
N ARG A 2 -18.02 22.96 7.34
CA ARG A 2 -18.12 21.60 7.89
C ARG A 2 -16.77 20.90 7.71
N ASN A 3 -16.15 20.51 8.83
CA ASN A 3 -14.90 19.75 8.83
C ASN A 3 -15.12 18.44 8.10
N LEU A 4 -14.29 18.15 7.10
CA LEU A 4 -14.25 16.84 6.47
C LEU A 4 -13.68 15.85 7.49
N SER A 5 -14.58 15.19 8.23
CA SER A 5 -14.30 14.06 9.09
C SER A 5 -13.31 13.11 8.41
N VAL A 6 -12.29 12.64 9.12
CA VAL A 6 -11.43 11.54 8.64
C VAL A 6 -12.32 10.47 8.07
N ASP A 7 -12.03 9.97 6.87
CA ASP A 7 -12.72 8.80 6.32
C ASP A 7 -12.42 7.52 7.15
N ALA A 8 -12.34 7.56 8.48
CA ALA A 8 -12.22 6.41 9.36
C ALA A 8 -13.61 5.88 9.68
N ILE A 9 -13.72 4.60 10.04
CA ILE A 9 -14.95 4.06 10.60
C ILE A 9 -15.05 4.55 12.05
N PRO A 10 -16.12 5.25 12.45
CA PRO A 10 -16.33 5.66 13.84
C PRO A 10 -16.33 4.45 14.78
N GLN A 11 -15.74 4.60 15.97
CA GLN A 11 -15.57 3.51 16.92
C GLN A 11 -16.92 2.91 17.34
N GLU A 12 -17.94 3.75 17.46
CA GLU A 12 -19.32 3.40 17.77
C GLU A 12 -19.95 2.51 16.70
N LEU A 13 -19.52 2.66 15.45
CA LEU A 13 -20.04 1.90 14.31
C LEU A 13 -19.26 0.62 14.03
N GLU A 14 -18.06 0.43 14.58
CA GLU A 14 -17.21 -0.73 14.24
C GLU A 14 -17.91 -2.07 14.49
N LYS A 15 -18.59 -2.22 15.64
CA LYS A 15 -19.33 -3.45 15.95
C LYS A 15 -20.46 -3.71 14.96
N HIS A 16 -21.21 -2.67 14.60
CA HIS A 16 -22.30 -2.77 13.63
C HIS A 16 -21.79 -3.02 12.22
N PHE A 17 -20.70 -2.38 11.81
CA PHE A 17 -20.02 -2.62 10.55
C PHE A 17 -19.57 -4.08 10.42
N MET A 18 -18.96 -4.63 11.46
CA MET A 18 -18.53 -6.03 11.48
C MET A 18 -19.70 -7.02 11.49
N TYR A 19 -20.80 -6.65 12.14
CA TYR A 19 -22.03 -7.43 12.10
C TYR A 19 -22.64 -7.46 10.69
N GLU A 20 -22.80 -6.31 10.03
CA GLU A 20 -23.27 -6.24 8.64
C GLU A 20 -22.38 -7.04 7.68
N ALA A 21 -21.06 -6.93 7.84
CA ALA A 21 -20.13 -7.73 7.05
C ALA A 21 -20.35 -9.25 7.24
N SER A 22 -20.65 -9.68 8.47
CA SER A 22 -20.92 -11.09 8.79
C SER A 22 -22.21 -11.62 8.18
N LEU A 23 -23.24 -10.77 8.06
CA LEU A 23 -24.51 -11.11 7.41
C LEU A 23 -24.33 -11.33 5.90
N LEU A 24 -23.41 -10.60 5.26
CA LEU A 24 -23.12 -10.76 3.84
C LEU A 24 -22.34 -12.05 3.56
N ALA A 25 -21.26 -12.28 4.30
CA ALA A 25 -20.54 -13.56 4.31
C ALA A 25 -19.47 -13.56 5.42
N PRO A 26 -19.15 -14.72 6.02
CA PRO A 26 -17.98 -14.88 6.89
C PRO A 26 -16.68 -14.38 6.24
N PHE A 27 -16.56 -14.54 4.91
CA PHE A 27 -15.52 -13.94 4.07
C PHE A 27 -15.24 -12.48 4.38
N TRP A 28 -16.28 -11.63 4.35
CA TRP A 28 -16.13 -10.18 4.48
C TRP A 28 -15.77 -9.80 5.91
N ARG A 29 -16.39 -10.45 6.88
CA ARG A 29 -16.09 -10.28 8.30
C ARG A 29 -14.61 -10.57 8.58
N ASP A 30 -14.10 -11.72 8.13
CA ASP A 30 -12.72 -12.14 8.39
C ASP A 30 -11.72 -11.15 7.75
N MET A 31 -11.95 -10.78 6.49
CA MET A 31 -11.07 -9.84 5.78
C MET A 31 -11.09 -8.45 6.44
N PHE A 32 -12.27 -7.92 6.79
CA PHE A 32 -12.37 -6.63 7.45
C PHE A 32 -11.83 -6.65 8.89
N GLN A 33 -11.91 -7.78 9.60
CA GLN A 33 -11.30 -7.94 10.91
C GLN A 33 -9.79 -7.72 10.82
N LEU A 34 -9.12 -8.32 9.84
CA LEU A 34 -7.69 -8.12 9.62
C LEU A 34 -7.36 -6.65 9.28
N CYS A 35 -8.20 -6.01 8.47
CA CYS A 35 -7.99 -4.62 8.07
C CYS A 35 -8.18 -3.64 9.23
N LEU A 36 -9.23 -3.84 10.04
CA LEU A 36 -9.46 -3.04 11.24
C LEU A 36 -8.37 -3.31 12.28
N THR A 37 -8.01 -4.57 12.53
CA THR A 37 -7.05 -4.89 13.60
C THR A 37 -5.63 -4.46 13.25
N PHE A 38 -5.19 -4.77 12.03
CA PHE A 38 -3.80 -4.60 11.62
C PHE A 38 -3.58 -3.50 10.59
N GLY A 39 -4.61 -2.72 10.25
CA GLY A 39 -4.48 -1.63 9.29
C GLY A 39 -3.99 -2.07 7.91
N LEU A 40 -4.37 -3.26 7.44
CA LEU A 40 -3.96 -3.75 6.12
C LEU A 40 -4.46 -2.84 4.99
N ARG A 41 -3.66 -2.67 3.94
CA ARG A 41 -4.10 -2.01 2.69
C ARG A 41 -5.09 -2.90 1.95
N ASN A 42 -5.88 -2.30 1.05
CA ASN A 42 -6.82 -3.03 0.20
C ASN A 42 -6.14 -4.18 -0.58
N SER A 43 -4.97 -3.93 -1.17
CA SER A 43 -4.20 -4.97 -1.86
C SER A 43 -3.64 -6.02 -0.88
N GLU A 44 -3.07 -5.59 0.26
CA GLU A 44 -2.52 -6.50 1.28
C GLU A 44 -3.57 -7.47 1.82
N ALA A 45 -4.80 -7.01 2.02
CA ALA A 45 -5.89 -7.84 2.53
C ALA A 45 -6.44 -8.81 1.47
N ARG A 46 -6.68 -8.32 0.25
CA ARG A 46 -7.25 -9.13 -0.83
C ARG A 46 -6.25 -10.16 -1.36
N GLU A 47 -5.02 -9.75 -1.56
CA GLU A 47 -3.94 -10.57 -2.12
C GLU A 47 -3.18 -11.35 -1.01
N LEU A 48 -3.77 -11.45 0.19
CA LEU A 48 -3.18 -12.20 1.29
C LEU A 48 -3.17 -13.69 0.95
N GLN A 49 -2.01 -14.33 1.08
CA GLN A 49 -1.79 -15.74 0.74
C GLN A 49 -1.38 -16.54 1.97
N ALA A 50 -1.58 -17.86 1.93
CA ALA A 50 -1.15 -18.78 2.98
C ALA A 50 0.37 -18.71 3.23
N SER A 51 1.17 -18.53 2.16
CA SER A 51 2.62 -18.33 2.25
C SER A 51 3.04 -17.07 3.02
N HIS A 52 2.12 -16.11 3.22
CA HIS A 52 2.36 -14.93 4.05
C HIS A 52 2.09 -15.19 5.54
N ILE A 53 1.52 -16.34 5.91
CA ILE A 53 1.12 -16.64 7.29
C ILE A 53 2.10 -17.63 7.91
N ASP A 54 2.88 -17.17 8.88
CA ASP A 54 3.65 -18.04 9.75
C ASP A 54 2.84 -18.33 11.02
N LEU A 55 2.13 -19.46 11.02
CA LEU A 55 1.33 -19.91 12.16
C LEU A 55 2.19 -20.36 13.36
N LYS A 56 3.47 -20.72 13.15
CA LYS A 56 4.39 -21.13 14.23
C LYS A 56 4.84 -19.91 15.00
N SER A 57 5.28 -18.88 14.29
CA SER A 57 5.75 -17.62 14.89
C SER A 57 4.62 -16.61 15.16
N ASN A 58 3.39 -16.90 14.73
CA ASN A 58 2.22 -16.01 14.79
C ASN A 58 2.43 -14.68 14.05
N MET A 59 2.99 -14.75 12.84
CA MET A 59 3.33 -13.56 12.05
C MET A 59 2.62 -13.56 10.69
N ILE A 60 2.11 -12.40 10.27
CA ILE A 60 1.80 -12.12 8.86
C ILE A 60 3.00 -11.41 8.26
N ILE A 61 3.54 -11.93 7.16
CA ILE A 61 4.70 -11.40 6.46
C ILE A 61 4.25 -10.85 5.11
N LEU A 62 4.14 -9.52 5.02
CA LEU A 62 3.68 -8.82 3.82
C LEU A 62 4.86 -8.56 2.88
N THR A 63 5.27 -9.61 2.16
CA THR A 63 6.43 -9.60 1.26
C THR A 63 6.16 -8.85 -0.04
N ASP A 64 5.00 -9.03 -0.71
CA ASP A 64 4.69 -8.36 -1.99
C ASP A 64 3.88 -7.05 -1.85
N SER A 65 4.39 -6.13 -1.03
CA SER A 65 3.74 -4.81 -0.91
C SER A 65 3.96 -3.96 -2.16
N LYS A 66 2.98 -3.12 -2.52
CA LYS A 66 3.11 -2.10 -3.59
C LYS A 66 4.40 -1.27 -3.44
N GLN A 67 4.82 -1.02 -2.20
CA GLN A 67 6.02 -0.27 -1.88
C GLN A 67 7.28 -1.05 -2.25
N LEU A 68 7.32 -2.36 -1.98
CA LEU A 68 8.42 -3.22 -2.43
C LEU A 68 8.50 -3.24 -3.96
N ARG A 69 7.40 -3.52 -4.65
CA ARG A 69 7.34 -3.51 -6.13
C ARG A 69 7.82 -2.17 -6.69
N SER A 70 7.30 -1.06 -6.16
CA SER A 70 7.69 0.27 -6.62
C SER A 70 9.17 0.57 -6.36
N HIS A 71 9.71 0.17 -5.21
CA HIS A 71 11.14 0.33 -4.88
C HIS A 71 11.99 -0.47 -5.87
N VAL A 72 11.70 -1.77 -6.03
CA VAL A 72 12.44 -2.66 -6.92
C VAL A 72 12.42 -2.13 -8.34
N THR A 73 11.26 -1.73 -8.87
CA THR A 73 11.15 -1.15 -10.22
C THR A 73 11.99 0.12 -10.37
N LYS A 74 11.89 1.08 -9.42
CA LYS A 74 12.64 2.33 -9.50
C LYS A 74 14.16 2.11 -9.39
N ALA A 75 14.58 1.29 -8.44
CA ALA A 75 15.99 0.96 -8.24
C ALA A 75 16.57 0.21 -9.46
N THR A 76 15.83 -0.77 -9.98
CA THR A 76 16.20 -1.52 -11.19
C THR A 76 16.39 -0.58 -12.38
N ASN A 77 15.40 0.27 -12.67
CA ASN A 77 15.50 1.22 -13.78
C ASN A 77 16.67 2.20 -13.61
N LYS A 78 16.89 2.70 -12.39
CA LYS A 78 18.03 3.57 -12.10
C LYS A 78 19.38 2.88 -12.35
N MET A 79 19.51 1.60 -11.96
CA MET A 79 20.72 0.82 -12.22
C MET A 79 20.92 0.56 -13.71
N ILE A 80 19.85 0.20 -14.44
CA ILE A 80 19.87 0.02 -15.90
C ILE A 80 20.30 1.31 -16.59
N ASP A 81 19.67 2.44 -16.24
CA ASP A 81 19.97 3.72 -16.86
C ASP A 81 21.40 4.19 -16.55
N ALA A 82 21.88 3.99 -15.32
CA ALA A 82 23.27 4.32 -14.95
C ALA A 82 24.31 3.43 -15.65
N SER A 83 24.00 2.15 -15.82
CA SER A 83 24.83 1.21 -16.58
C SER A 83 24.84 1.57 -18.06
N TRP A 84 23.66 1.82 -18.63
CA TRP A 84 23.50 2.22 -20.03
C TRP A 84 24.17 3.55 -20.33
N LEU A 85 24.24 4.49 -19.39
CA LEU A 85 25.00 5.72 -19.60
C LEU A 85 26.48 5.43 -19.91
N LYS A 86 27.05 4.35 -19.36
CA LYS A 86 28.43 3.92 -19.66
C LYS A 86 28.51 3.13 -20.97
N GLU A 87 27.61 2.16 -21.16
CA GLU A 87 27.62 1.29 -22.34
C GLU A 87 27.16 2.02 -23.61
N GLY A 88 26.14 2.86 -23.52
CA GLY A 88 25.67 3.74 -24.59
C GLY A 88 26.74 4.74 -25.04
N ARG A 89 27.58 5.25 -24.12
CA ARG A 89 28.78 6.02 -24.50
C ARG A 89 29.75 5.18 -25.32
N LYS A 90 30.04 3.94 -24.91
CA LYS A 90 30.93 3.05 -25.68
C LYS A 90 30.35 2.75 -27.07
N PHE A 91 29.05 2.44 -27.13
CA PHE A 91 28.32 2.19 -28.36
C PHE A 91 28.44 3.36 -29.34
N LEU A 92 28.10 4.59 -28.91
CA LEU A 92 28.19 5.77 -29.79
C LEU A 92 29.64 6.08 -30.19
N ARG A 93 30.60 5.90 -29.28
CA ARG A 93 32.02 6.07 -29.63
C ARG A 93 32.48 5.12 -30.74
N SER A 94 31.98 3.89 -30.76
CA SER A 94 32.33 2.91 -31.80
C SER A 94 31.52 3.07 -33.09
N ALA A 95 30.29 3.57 -32.99
CA ALA A 95 29.36 3.66 -34.11
C ALA A 95 29.50 4.98 -34.90
N ILE A 96 29.90 6.07 -34.23
CA ILE A 96 30.11 7.36 -34.86
C ILE A 96 31.46 7.35 -35.59
N ASN A 97 31.42 7.51 -36.91
CA ASN A 97 32.60 7.66 -37.75
C ASN A 97 33.11 9.13 -37.74
N ASN A 98 33.58 9.61 -36.60
CA ASN A 98 34.12 10.97 -36.41
C ASN A 98 35.26 10.94 -35.36
N ASP A 99 36.42 11.52 -35.69
CA ASP A 99 37.59 11.60 -34.81
C ASP A 99 37.31 12.33 -33.48
N LEU A 100 36.32 13.22 -33.47
CA LEU A 100 35.89 13.96 -32.27
C LEU A 100 34.80 13.22 -31.46
N ALA A 101 34.28 12.08 -31.93
CA ALA A 101 33.26 11.31 -31.24
C ALA A 101 33.63 10.97 -29.77
N PRO A 102 34.89 10.61 -29.43
CA PRO A 102 35.26 10.38 -28.04
C PRO A 102 35.04 11.59 -27.13
N LEU A 103 35.16 12.81 -27.65
CA LEU A 103 34.98 14.07 -26.93
C LEU A 103 33.48 14.37 -26.74
N PHE A 104 32.68 14.33 -27.82
CA PHE A 104 31.24 14.59 -27.76
C PHE A 104 30.52 13.62 -26.82
N VAL A 105 30.82 12.33 -26.94
CA VAL A 105 30.25 11.28 -26.08
C VAL A 105 30.62 11.50 -24.60
N ARG A 106 31.82 12.01 -24.31
CA ARG A 106 32.26 12.29 -22.93
C ARG A 106 31.51 13.47 -22.31
N MET A 107 31.04 14.42 -23.13
CA MET A 107 30.25 15.57 -22.68
C MET A 107 28.81 15.20 -22.32
N CYS A 108 28.26 14.11 -22.88
CA CYS A 108 26.93 13.63 -22.54
C CYS A 108 26.89 13.10 -21.09
N THR A 109 26.30 13.85 -20.17
CA THR A 109 26.14 13.54 -18.74
C THR A 109 24.91 12.71 -18.41
N ASP A 110 23.92 12.65 -19.31
CA ASP A 110 22.69 11.89 -19.13
C ASP A 110 22.23 11.14 -20.40
N LEU A 111 21.18 10.34 -20.26
CA LEU A 111 20.65 9.52 -21.35
C LEU A 111 19.95 10.31 -22.45
N LYS A 112 19.39 11.50 -22.13
CA LYS A 112 18.74 12.35 -23.13
C LYS A 112 19.79 12.96 -24.04
N GLN A 113 20.92 13.38 -23.48
CA GLN A 113 22.05 13.89 -24.23
C GLN A 113 22.68 12.81 -25.13
N LEU A 114 22.78 11.56 -24.66
CA LEU A 114 23.20 10.45 -25.52
C LEU A 114 22.18 10.16 -26.64
N GLU A 115 20.89 10.23 -26.36
CA GLU A 115 19.85 10.00 -27.36
C GLU A 115 19.84 11.12 -28.42
N ALA A 116 20.01 12.38 -28.01
CA ALA A 116 20.16 13.51 -28.91
C ALA A 116 21.42 13.37 -29.78
N LEU A 117 22.55 12.98 -29.19
CA LEU A 117 23.78 12.72 -29.96
C LEU A 117 23.61 11.54 -30.93
N ALA A 118 22.87 10.49 -30.56
CA ALA A 118 22.56 9.40 -31.48
C ALA A 118 21.70 9.90 -32.66
N ASP A 119 20.75 10.78 -32.40
CA ASP A 119 19.88 11.38 -33.43
C ASP A 119 20.67 12.30 -34.38
N GLU A 120 21.57 13.14 -33.84
CA GLU A 120 22.45 14.01 -34.64
C GLU A 120 23.35 13.27 -35.63
N TYR A 121 23.63 11.99 -35.37
CA TYR A 121 24.47 11.13 -36.19
C TYR A 121 23.68 10.03 -36.91
N ASP A 122 22.35 10.14 -37.00
CA ASP A 122 21.46 9.18 -37.66
C ASP A 122 21.53 7.74 -37.12
N LEU A 123 21.87 7.58 -35.83
CA LEU A 123 22.02 6.29 -35.12
C LEU A 123 20.91 6.03 -34.09
N LEU A 124 19.84 6.82 -34.11
CA LEU A 124 18.80 6.78 -33.06
C LEU A 124 18.12 5.41 -32.96
N ALA A 125 17.86 4.75 -34.10
CA ALA A 125 17.18 3.46 -34.14
C ALA A 125 18.06 2.35 -33.53
N GLU A 126 19.31 2.28 -33.95
CA GLU A 126 20.31 1.32 -33.49
C GLU A 126 20.62 1.54 -32.00
N TYR A 127 20.74 2.80 -31.59
CA TYR A 127 20.93 3.15 -30.18
C TYR A 127 19.76 2.69 -29.32
N LYS A 128 18.51 2.88 -29.77
CA LYS A 128 17.31 2.42 -29.05
C LYS A 128 17.23 0.90 -28.99
N GLN A 129 17.57 0.21 -30.07
CA GLN A 129 17.63 -1.25 -30.10
C GLN A 129 18.68 -1.79 -29.14
N ALA A 130 19.89 -1.24 -29.17
CA ALA A 130 20.98 -1.63 -28.27
C ALA A 130 20.61 -1.34 -26.79
N ARG A 131 19.95 -0.22 -26.50
CA ARG A 131 19.45 0.10 -25.15
C ARG A 131 18.41 -0.91 -24.68
N GLN A 132 17.50 -1.31 -25.55
CA GLN A 132 16.46 -2.30 -25.23
C GLN A 132 17.08 -3.69 -24.96
N GLN A 133 18.04 -4.12 -25.79
CA GLN A 133 18.78 -5.36 -25.56
C GLN A 133 19.54 -5.31 -24.23
N HIS A 134 20.24 -4.20 -23.94
CA HIS A 134 20.93 -4.01 -22.66
C HIS A 134 19.96 -4.12 -21.48
N ARG A 135 18.78 -3.50 -21.58
CA ARG A 135 17.73 -3.59 -20.57
C ARG A 135 17.30 -5.05 -20.35
N GLU A 136 17.00 -5.78 -21.41
CA GLU A 136 16.52 -7.17 -21.34
C GLU A 136 17.57 -8.10 -20.74
N SER A 137 18.83 -7.99 -21.17
CA SER A 137 19.94 -8.81 -20.65
C SER A 137 20.22 -8.57 -19.17
N ASN A 138 20.00 -7.34 -18.67
CA ASN A 138 20.36 -6.97 -17.30
C ASN A 138 19.17 -6.92 -16.33
N LEU A 139 17.93 -7.02 -16.82
CA LEU A 139 16.71 -6.81 -16.02
C LEU A 139 16.67 -7.71 -14.78
N LYS A 140 16.84 -9.03 -14.95
CA LYS A 140 16.76 -10.00 -13.85
C LYS A 140 17.87 -9.79 -12.82
N THR A 141 19.09 -9.50 -13.29
CA THR A 141 20.25 -9.24 -12.43
C THR A 141 20.04 -8.01 -11.56
N TYR A 142 19.61 -6.89 -12.15
CA TYR A 142 19.37 -5.66 -11.40
C TYR A 142 18.12 -5.75 -10.51
N GLN A 143 17.10 -6.52 -10.89
CA GLN A 143 15.98 -6.84 -9.98
C GLN A 143 16.47 -7.59 -8.74
N ALA A 144 17.33 -8.60 -8.91
CA ALA A 144 17.90 -9.35 -7.79
C ALA A 144 18.76 -8.46 -6.88
N LEU A 145 19.54 -7.53 -7.44
CA LEU A 145 20.31 -6.57 -6.67
C LEU A 145 19.43 -5.57 -5.92
N ALA A 146 18.40 -5.03 -6.59
CA ALA A 146 17.44 -4.11 -5.97
C ALA A 146 16.67 -4.77 -4.81
N LEU A 147 16.38 -6.07 -4.90
CA LEU A 147 15.76 -6.84 -3.83
C LEU A 147 16.65 -6.94 -2.57
N LYS A 148 17.98 -7.01 -2.72
CA LYS A 148 18.90 -7.06 -1.57
C LYS A 148 18.88 -5.79 -0.72
N THR A 149 18.65 -4.65 -1.35
CA THR A 149 18.59 -3.33 -0.68
C THR A 149 17.16 -2.91 -0.33
N ALA A 150 16.18 -3.75 -0.63
CA ALA A 150 14.79 -3.38 -0.50
C ALA A 150 14.36 -3.27 0.97
N PRO A 151 13.41 -2.37 1.29
CA PRO A 151 12.91 -2.25 2.65
C PRO A 151 12.32 -3.58 3.12
N LYS A 152 12.61 -3.96 4.36
CA LYS A 152 12.11 -5.21 4.95
C LYS A 152 10.58 -5.26 4.86
N ALA A 153 10.07 -6.43 4.50
CA ALA A 153 8.64 -6.73 4.49
C ALA A 153 8.00 -6.32 5.82
N ARG A 154 6.81 -5.73 5.77
CA ARG A 154 6.04 -5.41 6.97
C ARG A 154 5.64 -6.73 7.63
N ARG A 155 6.00 -6.88 8.90
CA ARG A 155 5.66 -8.03 9.71
C ARG A 155 4.61 -7.62 10.74
N VAL A 156 3.54 -8.38 10.84
CA VAL A 156 2.44 -8.13 11.77
C VAL A 156 2.36 -9.30 12.73
N ASP A 157 2.55 -9.03 14.01
CA ASP A 157 2.40 -10.01 15.08
C ASP A 157 0.92 -10.16 15.45
N PHE A 158 0.42 -11.40 15.41
CA PHE A 158 -0.93 -11.75 15.86
C PHE A 158 -0.95 -12.71 17.06
N SER A 159 0.18 -12.92 17.73
CA SER A 159 0.32 -13.81 18.91
C SER A 159 -0.68 -13.49 20.02
N ARG A 160 -1.00 -12.20 20.21
CA ARG A 160 -1.97 -11.71 21.21
C ARG A 160 -3.43 -11.80 20.76
N TYR A 161 -3.72 -12.38 19.58
CA TYR A 161 -5.07 -12.43 19.00
C TYR A 161 -5.51 -13.89 18.70
N PRO A 162 -5.95 -14.66 19.72
CA PRO A 162 -6.33 -16.06 19.56
C PRO A 162 -7.43 -16.29 18.51
N ALA A 163 -8.43 -15.40 18.46
CA ALA A 163 -9.51 -15.48 17.47
C ALA A 163 -9.00 -15.30 16.03
N ILE A 164 -8.03 -14.40 15.82
CA ILE A 164 -7.39 -14.18 14.52
C ILE A 164 -6.53 -15.39 14.16
N LYS A 165 -5.74 -15.93 15.11
CA LYS A 165 -4.96 -17.15 14.88
C LYS A 165 -5.85 -18.32 14.43
N LYS A 166 -6.98 -18.53 15.11
CA LYS A 166 -7.96 -19.58 14.75
C LYS A 166 -8.52 -19.35 13.34
N MET A 167 -8.91 -18.12 13.01
CA MET A 167 -9.43 -17.75 11.69
C MET A 167 -8.37 -17.95 10.59
N LEU A 168 -7.15 -17.44 10.78
CA LEU A 168 -6.06 -17.58 9.80
C LEU A 168 -5.69 -19.04 9.58
N LYS A 169 -5.64 -19.85 10.66
CA LYS A 169 -5.41 -21.29 10.53
C LYS A 169 -6.50 -21.94 9.66
N ALA A 170 -7.78 -21.72 9.97
CA ALA A 170 -8.88 -22.27 9.19
C ALA A 170 -8.86 -21.83 7.71
N ARG A 171 -8.43 -20.60 7.44
CA ARG A 171 -8.25 -20.07 6.08
C ARG A 171 -7.08 -20.74 5.35
N CYS A 172 -5.93 -20.92 6.02
CA CYS A 172 -4.76 -21.60 5.45
C CYS A 172 -5.10 -23.06 5.13
N ASP A 173 -5.63 -23.80 6.11
CA ASP A 173 -6.03 -25.21 5.96
C ASP A 173 -6.98 -25.41 4.76
N ARG A 174 -7.83 -24.41 4.49
CA ARG A 174 -8.80 -24.46 3.39
C ARG A 174 -8.23 -24.09 2.03
N TYR A 175 -7.35 -23.10 1.94
CA TYR A 175 -6.99 -22.46 0.67
C TYR A 175 -5.54 -22.58 0.24
N GLU A 176 -4.63 -23.05 1.10
CA GLU A 176 -3.21 -23.20 0.79
C GLU A 176 -2.96 -23.98 -0.51
N ASN A 177 -3.61 -25.13 -0.66
CA ASN A 177 -3.45 -26.01 -1.84
C ASN A 177 -4.39 -25.65 -3.00
N LEU A 178 -5.25 -24.64 -2.87
CA LEU A 178 -6.27 -24.27 -3.85
C LEU A 178 -5.95 -22.95 -4.56
N GLY A 179 -4.68 -22.57 -4.66
CA GLY A 179 -4.26 -21.28 -5.24
C GLY A 179 -3.75 -20.27 -4.23
N GLY A 180 -3.69 -20.64 -2.95
CA GLY A 180 -2.92 -19.95 -1.92
C GLY A 180 -3.56 -18.69 -1.35
N PHE A 181 -4.48 -18.01 -2.06
CA PHE A 181 -5.17 -16.82 -1.55
C PHE A 181 -6.13 -17.17 -0.42
N LEU A 182 -6.06 -16.45 0.71
CA LEU A 182 -6.95 -16.67 1.86
C LEU A 182 -8.38 -16.14 1.65
N PHE A 183 -8.52 -15.21 0.70
CA PHE A 183 -9.78 -14.55 0.34
C PHE A 183 -10.05 -14.64 -1.17
N PRO A 184 -10.23 -15.87 -1.71
CA PRO A 184 -10.48 -16.07 -3.13
C PRO A 184 -11.92 -15.72 -3.50
N ALA A 185 -12.13 -15.24 -4.72
CA ALA A 185 -13.44 -14.81 -5.19
C ALA A 185 -14.47 -15.95 -5.22
N CYS A 186 -14.02 -17.19 -5.45
CA CYS A 186 -14.87 -18.39 -5.50
C CYS A 186 -15.62 -18.71 -4.22
N GLU A 187 -15.15 -18.26 -3.05
CA GLU A 187 -15.89 -18.44 -1.80
C GLU A 187 -17.23 -17.72 -1.79
N LEU A 188 -17.36 -16.63 -2.56
CA LEU A 188 -18.58 -15.83 -2.65
C LEU A 188 -19.66 -16.46 -3.55
N LYS A 189 -19.37 -17.59 -4.21
CA LYS A 189 -20.31 -18.35 -5.04
C LYS A 189 -21.05 -17.52 -6.11
N SER A 190 -20.42 -16.45 -6.59
CA SER A 190 -20.95 -15.64 -7.68
C SER A 190 -20.63 -16.30 -9.03
N ASN A 191 -21.57 -16.26 -9.99
CA ASN A 191 -21.39 -16.79 -11.35
C ASN A 191 -20.16 -16.20 -12.08
N ARG A 192 -19.68 -15.02 -11.65
CA ARG A 192 -18.49 -14.35 -12.22
C ARG A 192 -17.20 -14.60 -11.44
N ALA A 193 -17.26 -15.38 -10.37
CA ALA A 193 -16.19 -15.56 -9.39
C ALA A 193 -15.75 -17.02 -9.33
N SER A 194 -15.55 -17.70 -10.47
CA SER A 194 -15.15 -19.12 -10.48
C SER A 194 -13.66 -19.35 -10.17
N SER A 195 -12.84 -18.29 -10.15
CA SER A 195 -11.40 -18.43 -9.95
C SER A 195 -10.99 -18.34 -8.48
N PHE A 196 -9.90 -19.02 -8.14
CA PHE A 196 -9.18 -18.87 -6.87
C PHE A 196 -8.36 -17.58 -6.79
N SER A 197 -8.58 -16.64 -7.72
CA SER A 197 -7.99 -15.31 -7.69
C SER A 197 -8.61 -14.47 -6.58
N PRO A 198 -7.90 -13.45 -6.07
CA PRO A 198 -8.47 -12.54 -5.09
C PRO A 198 -9.68 -11.78 -5.66
N VAL A 199 -10.64 -11.42 -4.81
CA VAL A 199 -11.75 -10.51 -5.18
C VAL A 199 -11.22 -9.23 -5.80
N THR A 200 -11.99 -8.52 -6.64
CA THR A 200 -11.55 -7.24 -7.23
C THR A 200 -11.70 -6.04 -6.26
N ARG A 201 -11.05 -4.91 -6.57
CA ARG A 201 -11.19 -3.66 -5.79
C ARG A 201 -12.64 -3.18 -5.81
N GLN A 202 -13.28 -3.28 -6.97
CA GLN A 202 -14.66 -2.88 -7.21
C GLN A 202 -15.63 -3.75 -6.41
N SER A 203 -15.38 -5.06 -6.31
CA SER A 203 -16.19 -5.96 -5.47
C SER A 203 -16.18 -5.52 -4.00
N VAL A 204 -15.01 -5.21 -3.46
CA VAL A 204 -14.89 -4.67 -2.09
C VAL A 204 -15.69 -3.37 -1.94
N TYR A 205 -15.55 -2.43 -2.88
CA TYR A 205 -16.25 -1.15 -2.79
C TYR A 205 -17.76 -1.29 -2.82
N ARG A 206 -18.29 -2.21 -3.64
CA ARG A 206 -19.73 -2.50 -3.67
C ARG A 206 -20.23 -3.05 -2.34
N VAL A 207 -19.48 -3.96 -1.73
CA VAL A 207 -19.83 -4.55 -0.44
C VAL A 207 -19.80 -3.50 0.67
N ILE A 208 -18.78 -2.64 0.69
CA ILE A 208 -18.70 -1.55 1.67
C ILE A 208 -19.84 -0.54 1.48
N ALA A 209 -20.21 -0.23 0.24
CA ALA A 209 -21.36 0.62 -0.05
C ALA A 209 -22.68 -0.01 0.43
N ALA A 210 -22.85 -1.32 0.25
CA ALA A 210 -24.00 -2.05 0.78
C ALA A 210 -24.04 -2.02 2.31
N ILE A 211 -22.91 -2.27 2.99
CA ILE A 211 -22.81 -2.17 4.45
C ILE A 211 -23.16 -0.76 4.91
N ARG A 212 -22.62 0.27 4.26
CA ARG A 212 -22.94 1.67 4.56
C ARG A 212 -24.46 1.91 4.47
N SER A 213 -25.08 1.52 3.35
CA SER A 213 -26.51 1.68 3.16
C SER A 213 -27.31 1.01 4.28
N ASN A 214 -26.93 -0.20 4.69
CA ASN A 214 -27.60 -0.91 5.78
C ASN A 214 -27.40 -0.24 7.14
N LEU A 215 -26.24 0.36 7.40
CA LEU A 215 -25.99 1.11 8.63
C LEU A 215 -26.83 2.39 8.66
N GLU A 216 -26.91 3.12 7.56
CA GLU A 216 -27.68 4.37 7.45
C GLU A 216 -29.19 4.13 7.61
N THR A 217 -29.71 2.97 7.24
CA THR A 217 -31.15 2.62 7.43
C THR A 217 -31.47 2.12 8.84
N LYS A 218 -30.49 1.65 9.60
CA LYS A 218 -30.72 1.11 10.96
C LYS A 218 -31.05 2.16 12.01
N ALA A 219 -30.42 3.33 11.94
CA ALA A 219 -30.64 4.41 12.89
C ALA A 219 -30.20 5.76 12.33
N ASN A 220 -30.97 6.82 12.61
CA ASN A 220 -30.62 8.20 12.24
C ASN A 220 -29.24 8.61 12.79
N LYS A 221 -28.92 8.20 14.03
CA LYS A 221 -27.60 8.41 14.63
C LYS A 221 -26.46 7.82 13.79
N PHE A 222 -26.66 6.66 13.15
CA PHE A 222 -25.62 6.05 12.32
C PHE A 222 -25.43 6.81 11.02
N LYS A 223 -26.52 7.33 10.45
CA LYS A 223 -26.48 8.20 9.28
C LYS A 223 -25.72 9.49 9.58
N GLU A 224 -25.99 10.11 10.72
CA GLU A 224 -25.25 11.30 11.19
C GLU A 224 -23.76 11.01 11.37
N LEU A 225 -23.41 9.89 12.03
CA LEU A 225 -22.02 9.47 12.22
C LEU A 225 -21.27 9.15 10.90
N LEU A 226 -21.99 8.87 9.82
CA LEU A 226 -21.43 8.56 8.49
C LEU A 226 -21.48 9.75 7.53
N GLU A 227 -22.06 10.88 7.94
CA GLU A 227 -22.16 12.08 7.11
C GLU A 227 -20.75 12.58 6.77
N GLY A 228 -20.47 12.80 5.49
CA GLY A 228 -19.16 13.25 5.02
C GLY A 228 -18.04 12.18 4.97
N ILE A 229 -18.21 11.02 5.59
CA ILE A 229 -17.23 9.93 5.59
C ILE A 229 -17.37 9.10 4.31
N ARG A 230 -16.33 8.97 3.47
CA ARG A 230 -16.34 7.99 2.36
C ARG A 230 -15.86 6.62 2.85
N LEU A 231 -16.81 5.80 3.32
CA LEU A 231 -16.53 4.47 3.84
C LEU A 231 -15.79 3.60 2.79
N GLY A 232 -14.65 3.03 3.18
CA GLY A 232 -13.78 2.22 2.34
C GLY A 232 -12.88 1.29 3.15
N LEU A 233 -12.19 0.36 2.49
CA LEU A 233 -11.16 -0.47 3.18
C LEU A 233 -10.06 0.40 3.78
N HIS A 234 -9.81 1.56 3.17
CA HIS A 234 -8.89 2.55 3.69
C HIS A 234 -9.38 3.18 5.00
N SER A 235 -10.70 3.23 5.21
CA SER A 235 -11.30 3.68 6.47
C SER A 235 -10.97 2.77 7.63
N ALA A 236 -11.03 1.45 7.42
CA ALA A 236 -10.60 0.48 8.42
C ALA A 236 -9.12 0.68 8.81
N ARG A 237 -8.26 0.95 7.82
CA ARG A 237 -6.85 1.29 8.08
C ARG A 237 -6.71 2.59 8.87
N LYS A 238 -7.46 3.64 8.55
CA LYS A 238 -7.44 4.91 9.30
C LYS A 238 -7.90 4.71 10.75
N SER A 239 -8.96 3.94 11.00
CA SER A 239 -9.41 3.59 12.35
C SER A 239 -8.33 2.85 13.14
N ALA A 240 -7.65 1.87 12.51
CA ALA A 240 -6.55 1.15 13.14
C ALA A 240 -5.41 2.09 13.57
N VAL A 241 -5.05 3.04 12.70
CA VAL A 241 -4.00 4.04 12.95
C VAL A 241 -4.37 4.95 14.11
N GLN A 242 -5.60 5.45 14.13
CA GLN A 242 -6.09 6.31 15.20
C GLN A 242 -6.04 5.60 16.55
N ARG A 243 -6.42 4.32 16.62
CA ARG A 243 -6.33 3.56 17.88
C ARG A 243 -4.89 3.42 18.37
N VAL A 244 -3.95 3.11 17.49
CA VAL A 244 -2.53 2.99 17.88
C VAL A 244 -1.96 4.35 18.29
N ALA A 245 -2.27 5.42 17.54
CA ALA A 245 -1.82 6.76 17.86
C ALA A 245 -2.36 7.26 19.20
N ASN A 246 -3.62 6.94 19.52
CA ASN A 246 -4.25 7.33 20.78
C ASN A 246 -3.71 6.54 21.98
N ALA A 247 -3.36 5.26 21.78
CA ALA A 247 -2.84 4.41 22.85
C ALA A 247 -1.34 4.62 23.11
N LEU A 248 -0.60 5.01 22.08
CA LEU A 248 0.85 5.20 22.12
C LEU A 248 1.18 6.61 21.60
N ASP A 249 1.58 6.71 20.34
CA ASP A 249 1.98 7.95 19.69
C ASP A 249 1.96 7.82 18.15
N ILE A 250 2.18 8.94 17.46
CA ILE A 250 2.15 9.03 15.98
C ILE A 250 3.27 8.24 15.31
N MET A 251 4.47 8.22 15.90
CA MET A 251 5.61 7.46 15.38
C MET A 251 5.33 5.97 15.48
N SER A 252 4.83 5.49 16.61
CA SER A 252 4.37 4.12 16.82
C SER A 252 3.29 3.73 15.80
N ALA A 253 2.31 4.60 15.57
CA ALA A 253 1.28 4.38 14.55
C ALA A 253 1.85 4.34 13.13
N SER A 254 2.82 5.19 12.83
CA SER A 254 3.52 5.26 11.54
C SER A 254 4.34 3.99 11.27
N LEU A 255 5.09 3.51 12.26
CA LEU A 255 5.83 2.24 12.19
C LEU A 255 4.86 1.07 12.03
N PHE A 256 3.81 1.03 12.85
CA PHE A 256 2.79 -0.01 12.83
C PHE A 256 2.22 -0.24 11.42
N ILE A 257 1.87 0.83 10.69
CA ILE A 257 1.30 0.71 9.34
C ILE A 257 2.34 0.65 8.20
N GLY A 258 3.63 0.68 8.53
CA GLY A 258 4.73 0.62 7.57
C GLY A 258 4.99 1.93 6.83
N HIS A 259 4.66 3.08 7.43
CA HIS A 259 5.11 4.39 6.95
C HIS A 259 6.53 4.68 7.48
N GLY A 260 6.87 4.31 8.72
CA GLY A 260 8.16 4.65 9.34
C GLY A 260 9.43 3.92 8.81
N ASN A 261 9.32 2.95 7.90
CA ASN A 261 10.48 2.16 7.41
C ASN A 261 11.26 2.85 6.26
N GLY A 262 11.72 4.08 6.49
CA GLY A 262 12.72 4.77 5.65
C GLY A 262 12.24 5.27 4.28
N SER A 263 10.94 5.18 3.97
CA SER A 263 10.38 5.72 2.70
C SER A 263 8.92 6.20 2.81
N GLY A 264 8.26 6.02 3.95
CA GLY A 264 6.94 6.57 4.19
C GLY A 264 7.04 7.86 5.01
N ASP A 265 6.36 8.87 4.50
CA ASP A 265 6.32 10.19 5.08
C ASP A 265 5.48 10.15 6.37
N ILE A 266 6.07 10.50 7.52
CA ILE A 266 5.33 10.72 8.77
C ILE A 266 4.17 11.68 8.52
N ALA A 267 4.30 12.63 7.60
CA ALA A 267 3.22 13.53 7.23
C ALA A 267 2.00 12.79 6.65
N THR A 268 2.15 11.60 6.07
CA THR A 268 1.00 10.78 5.64
C THR A 268 0.24 10.20 6.82
N THR A 269 0.96 9.74 7.86
CA THR A 269 0.33 9.30 9.12
C THR A 269 -0.30 10.49 9.84
N GLN A 270 0.40 11.63 9.88
CA GLN A 270 -0.09 12.89 10.43
C GLN A 270 -1.40 13.31 9.75
N ARG A 271 -1.49 13.24 8.41
CA ARG A 271 -2.74 13.53 7.66
C ARG A 271 -3.93 12.63 8.04
N TYR A 272 -3.70 11.41 8.52
CA TYR A 272 -4.80 10.56 9.02
C TYR A 272 -5.33 11.04 10.38
N LEU A 273 -4.51 11.77 11.13
CA LEU A 273 -4.80 12.25 12.47
C LEU A 273 -5.26 13.71 12.47
N ASP A 274 -4.66 14.57 11.63
CA ASP A 274 -4.95 16.01 11.53
C ASP A 274 -6.37 16.33 11.07
N ARG A 275 -7.01 15.42 10.34
CA ARG A 275 -8.41 15.57 9.92
C ARG A 275 -9.40 15.00 10.91
N SER A 276 -8.95 14.48 12.07
CA SER A 276 -9.85 13.96 13.09
C SER A 276 -10.54 15.10 13.79
N GLU A 277 -11.87 15.04 13.83
CA GLU A 277 -12.73 15.99 14.54
C GLU A 277 -12.23 16.16 15.99
N ARG A 278 -11.78 15.07 16.59
CA ARG A 278 -11.14 15.04 17.91
C ARG A 278 -9.89 15.92 18.01
N ARG A 279 -9.01 15.97 17.00
CA ARG A 279 -7.81 16.83 17.03
C ARG A 279 -8.19 18.30 17.00
N LEU A 280 -9.24 18.66 16.28
CA LEU A 280 -9.78 20.02 16.29
C LEU A 280 -10.41 20.33 17.65
N THR A 281 -11.16 19.41 18.25
CA THR A 281 -11.65 19.56 19.62
C THR A 281 -10.52 19.71 20.64
N GLU A 282 -9.45 18.92 20.53
CA GLU A 282 -8.26 19.02 21.39
C GLU A 282 -7.53 20.35 21.20
N ILE A 283 -7.40 20.84 19.96
CA ILE A 283 -6.81 22.14 19.66
C ILE A 283 -7.67 23.26 20.24
N SER A 284 -8.98 23.22 20.01
CA SER A 284 -9.93 24.21 20.54
C SER A 284 -9.95 24.22 22.07
N GLN A 285 -9.94 23.04 22.70
CA GLN A 285 -9.87 22.91 24.16
C GLN A 285 -8.55 23.47 24.70
N LYS A 286 -7.41 23.10 24.11
CA LYS A 286 -6.11 23.65 24.52
C LYS A 286 -6.03 25.16 24.30
N LEU A 287 -6.59 25.69 23.22
CA LEU A 287 -6.67 27.14 22.98
C LEU A 287 -7.53 27.83 24.03
N ALA A 288 -8.66 27.23 24.42
CA ALA A 288 -9.49 27.73 25.51
C ALA A 288 -8.74 27.70 26.85
N ASP A 289 -8.08 26.59 27.16
CA ASP A 289 -7.31 26.41 28.40
C ASP A 289 -6.06 27.32 28.48
N MET A 290 -5.47 27.70 27.33
CA MET A 290 -4.37 28.68 27.28
C MET A 290 -4.84 30.13 27.45
N GLN A 291 -6.13 30.43 27.17
CA GLN A 291 -6.72 31.74 27.39
C GLN A 291 -7.16 31.95 28.86
N THR A 292 -7.19 30.90 29.66
CA THR A 292 -7.48 30.92 31.11
C THR A 292 -6.20 30.69 31.92
N PRO A 293 -5.21 31.60 31.86
CA PRO A 293 -4.94 32.41 33.05
C PRO A 293 -4.37 33.80 32.71
N THR A 294 -5.22 34.83 32.72
CA THR A 294 -4.77 36.24 32.88
C THR A 294 -5.85 37.13 33.54
N LEU A 295 -6.84 36.52 34.18
CA LEU A 295 -7.89 37.21 34.94
C LEU A 295 -8.09 36.50 36.28
N SER A 296 -7.08 36.61 37.15
CA SER A 296 -7.21 36.48 38.61
C SER A 296 -6.34 37.54 39.26
#